data_AF-A0A448UTB4-F1
#
_entry.id   AF-A0A448UTB4-F1
#
_cell.length_a   1.000
_cell.length_b   1.000
_cell.length_c   1.000
_cell.angle_alpha   90.00
_cell.angle_beta   90.00
_cell.angle_gamma   90.00
#
_symmetry.space_group_name_H-M   'P 1'
#
loop_
_entity.id
_entity.type
_entity.pdbx_description
1 polymer ?
#
loop_
_entity_poly.entity_id
_entity_poly.type
_entity_poly.pdbx_seq_one_letter_code
_entity_poly.pdbx_strand_id
1 'polypeptide(L)'
;MPLNMAIGFPAMTFGLGIVTILMGQRQYVETGVDYIERRAWYGKVTRIPFHEIDSYSYSPAGLGGWLVLKAADRRRIAFNSRFLRGERVIAALAFRQINGRWPSPYNQEEQRVLEEESSMRAAQQYLAKTPRARGLRR
;
A
#
# COMPACT_ATOMS: atom_id res chain seq x y z
N MET A 1 13.83 39.96 -25.07
CA MET A 1 13.79 39.35 -23.72
C MET A 1 15.21 39.24 -23.21
N PRO A 2 15.54 39.64 -21.97
CA PRO A 2 16.92 39.66 -21.49
C PRO A 2 17.48 38.24 -21.36
N LEU A 3 18.73 38.04 -21.78
CA LEU A 3 19.43 36.73 -21.84
C LEU A 3 19.42 35.97 -20.50
N ASN A 4 19.41 36.71 -19.38
CA ASN A 4 19.35 36.16 -18.02
C ASN A 4 18.02 35.41 -17.73
N MET A 5 16.92 35.80 -18.37
CA MET A 5 15.61 35.12 -18.24
C MET A 5 15.56 33.80 -19.04
N ALA A 6 16.28 33.73 -20.17
CA ALA A 6 16.30 32.56 -21.06
C ALA A 6 17.05 31.36 -20.47
N ILE A 7 18.01 31.61 -19.57
CA ILE A 7 18.81 30.57 -18.90
C ILE A 7 18.27 30.27 -17.49
N GLY A 8 17.79 31.30 -16.77
CA GLY A 8 17.28 31.14 -15.40
C GLY A 8 16.01 30.28 -15.30
N PHE A 9 15.11 30.39 -16.28
CA PHE A 9 13.84 29.64 -16.31
C PHE A 9 14.02 28.12 -16.57
N PRO A 10 14.84 27.68 -17.55
CA PRO A 10 15.18 26.26 -17.69
C PRO A 10 15.96 25.72 -16.49
N ALA A 11 16.89 26.48 -15.90
CA ALA A 11 17.63 26.03 -14.72
C ALA A 11 16.72 25.85 -13.48
N MET A 12 15.77 26.76 -13.25
CA MET A 12 14.77 26.63 -12.18
C MET A 12 13.86 25.42 -12.38
N THR A 13 13.36 25.20 -13.59
CA THR A 13 12.48 24.05 -13.88
C THR A 13 13.22 22.72 -13.80
N PHE A 14 14.50 22.68 -14.20
CA PHE A 14 15.35 21.50 -14.02
C PHE A 14 15.62 21.21 -12.54
N GLY A 15 15.93 22.24 -11.74
CA GLY A 15 16.09 22.11 -10.29
C GLY A 15 14.81 21.61 -9.61
N LEU A 16 13.66 22.16 -9.97
CA LEU A 16 12.35 21.70 -9.47
C LEU A 16 12.08 20.24 -9.89
N GLY A 17 12.41 19.87 -11.13
CA GLY A 17 12.28 18.52 -11.65
C GLY A 17 13.12 17.49 -10.89
N ILE A 18 14.38 17.81 -10.59
CA ILE A 18 15.27 16.94 -9.81
C ILE A 18 14.73 16.76 -8.38
N VAL A 19 14.31 17.84 -7.72
CA VAL A 19 13.70 17.78 -6.37
C VAL A 19 12.43 16.93 -6.39
N THR A 20 11.61 17.08 -7.42
CA THR A 20 10.38 16.29 -7.63
C THR A 20 10.72 14.81 -7.76
N ILE A 21 11.70 14.43 -8.59
CA ILE A 21 12.12 13.03 -8.76
C ILE A 21 12.69 12.47 -7.43
N LEU A 22 13.55 13.22 -6.73
CA LEU A 22 14.15 12.80 -5.47
C LEU A 22 13.11 12.61 -4.34
N MET A 23 12.10 13.48 -4.25
CA MET A 23 10.98 13.29 -3.32
C MET A 23 10.12 12.07 -3.68
N GLY A 24 9.92 11.83 -4.98
CA GLY A 24 9.21 10.65 -5.48
C GLY A 24 9.90 9.33 -5.15
N GLN A 25 11.24 9.28 -5.20
CA GLN A 25 12.00 8.06 -4.88
C GLN A 25 11.96 7.67 -3.40
N ARG A 26 11.54 8.56 -2.50
CA ARG A 26 11.38 8.26 -1.07
C ARG A 26 10.02 7.68 -0.69
N GLN A 27 9.13 7.48 -1.68
CA GLN A 27 7.87 6.79 -1.46
C GLN A 27 8.11 5.29 -1.32
N TYR A 28 7.60 4.72 -0.23
CA TYR A 28 7.58 3.28 -0.05
C TYR A 28 6.26 2.85 0.58
N VAL A 29 5.91 1.59 0.35
CA VAL A 29 4.98 0.86 1.20
C VAL A 29 5.79 -0.28 1.79
N GLU A 30 5.79 -0.34 3.10
CA GLU A 30 6.41 -1.41 3.85
C GLU A 30 5.31 -2.20 4.54
N THR A 31 5.34 -3.51 4.35
CA THR A 31 4.41 -4.42 5.00
C THR A 31 5.16 -5.18 6.07
N GLY A 32 4.88 -4.84 7.32
CA GLY A 32 5.34 -5.60 8.47
C GLY A 32 4.51 -6.86 8.70
N VAL A 33 4.77 -7.53 9.82
CA VAL A 33 4.08 -8.77 10.21
C VAL A 33 2.59 -8.51 10.52
N ASP A 34 2.28 -7.40 11.18
CA ASP A 34 0.95 -7.03 11.66
C ASP A 34 0.52 -5.61 11.27
N TYR A 35 1.30 -4.93 10.41
CA TYR A 35 1.02 -3.57 10.01
C TYR A 35 1.40 -3.31 8.56
N ILE A 36 0.78 -2.27 8.00
CA ILE A 36 1.21 -1.64 6.77
C ILE A 36 1.62 -0.21 7.07
N GLU A 37 2.76 0.19 6.54
CA GLU A 37 3.25 1.55 6.55
C GLU A 37 3.38 2.08 5.13
N ARG A 38 2.97 3.32 4.92
CA ARG A 38 3.22 4.04 3.67
C ARG A 38 3.86 5.38 3.96
N ARG A 39 4.94 5.68 3.23
CA ARG A 39 5.49 7.02 3.15
C ARG A 39 5.00 7.73 1.89
N ALA A 40 4.26 8.82 2.07
CA ALA A 40 3.77 9.63 0.97
C ALA A 40 4.85 10.58 0.43
N TRP A 41 4.55 11.22 -0.71
CA TRP A 41 5.41 12.18 -1.42
C TRP A 41 6.06 13.25 -0.51
N TYR A 42 5.29 13.78 0.44
CA TYR A 42 5.76 14.82 1.38
C TYR A 42 6.43 14.25 2.64
N GLY A 43 6.85 12.99 2.62
CA GLY A 43 7.48 12.33 3.76
C GLY A 43 6.54 11.93 4.89
N LYS A 44 5.23 12.26 4.79
CA LYS A 44 4.22 11.81 5.77
C LYS A 44 4.16 10.29 5.79
N VAL A 45 4.53 9.72 6.94
CA VAL A 45 4.41 8.31 7.22
C VAL A 45 3.02 8.04 7.80
N THR A 46 2.29 7.10 7.20
CA THR A 46 1.02 6.61 7.72
C THR A 46 1.16 5.12 7.94
N ARG A 47 1.05 4.70 9.20
CA ARG A 47 1.05 3.29 9.60
C ARG A 47 -0.36 2.90 10.03
N ILE A 48 -0.84 1.75 9.56
CA ILE A 48 -2.11 1.14 9.95
C ILE A 48 -1.81 -0.32 10.35
N PRO A 49 -1.88 -0.68 11.64
CA PRO A 49 -1.97 -2.07 12.09
C PRO A 49 -3.16 -2.78 11.46
N PHE A 50 -3.02 -4.07 11.15
CA PHE A 50 -4.06 -4.85 10.49
C PHE A 50 -5.36 -4.89 11.28
N HIS A 51 -5.28 -5.03 12.61
CA HIS A 51 -6.46 -5.04 13.48
C HIS A 51 -7.24 -3.72 13.51
N GLU A 52 -6.63 -2.62 13.08
CA GLU A 52 -7.27 -1.30 12.98
C GLU A 52 -7.92 -1.05 11.61
N ILE A 53 -7.67 -1.93 10.62
CA ILE A 53 -8.32 -1.85 9.31
C ILE A 53 -9.81 -2.12 9.49
N ASP A 54 -10.62 -1.12 9.17
CA ASP A 54 -12.08 -1.22 9.21
C ASP A 54 -12.63 -1.68 7.86
N SER A 55 -12.07 -1.17 6.76
CA SER A 55 -12.55 -1.49 5.42
C SER A 55 -11.44 -1.46 4.38
N TYR A 56 -11.62 -2.24 3.31
CA TYR A 56 -10.79 -2.18 2.12
C TYR A 56 -11.62 -2.09 0.83
N SER A 57 -11.00 -1.55 -0.20
CA SER A 57 -11.45 -1.64 -1.58
C SER A 57 -10.26 -2.00 -2.46
N TYR A 58 -10.39 -3.09 -3.21
CA TYR A 58 -9.46 -3.57 -4.18
C TYR A 58 -10.06 -3.41 -5.58
N SER A 59 -9.32 -2.82 -6.49
CA SER A 59 -9.66 -2.78 -7.91
C SER A 59 -8.57 -3.54 -8.67
N PRO A 60 -8.88 -4.67 -9.30
CA PRO A 60 -7.90 -5.38 -10.11
C PRO A 60 -7.58 -4.66 -11.44
N ALA A 61 -8.30 -3.58 -11.78
CA ALA A 61 -8.12 -2.84 -13.03
C ALA A 61 -6.80 -2.04 -13.07
N GLY A 62 -6.14 -2.01 -14.23
CA GLY A 62 -4.92 -1.23 -14.49
C GLY A 62 -3.60 -2.00 -14.33
N LEU A 63 -2.49 -1.26 -14.20
CA LEU A 63 -1.11 -1.75 -14.05
C LEU A 63 -0.86 -2.42 -12.68
N GLY A 64 -1.62 -3.47 -12.30
CA GLY A 64 -1.27 -4.29 -11.13
C GLY A 64 -2.09 -4.12 -9.85
N GLY A 65 -3.33 -3.67 -9.97
CA GLY A 65 -4.29 -3.66 -8.87
C GLY A 65 -4.10 -2.47 -7.92
N TRP A 66 -5.19 -1.76 -7.66
CA TRP A 66 -5.22 -0.62 -6.75
C TRP A 66 -5.92 -1.03 -5.45
N LEU A 67 -5.18 -0.97 -4.33
CA LEU A 67 -5.69 -1.30 -3.01
C LEU A 67 -5.85 -0.03 -2.17
N VAL A 68 -7.02 0.12 -1.56
CA VAL A 68 -7.34 1.18 -0.61
C VAL A 68 -7.75 0.57 0.71
N LEU A 69 -7.04 0.92 1.78
CA LEU A 69 -7.31 0.55 3.15
C LEU A 69 -7.78 1.78 3.93
N LYS A 70 -8.77 1.59 4.79
CA LYS A 70 -9.26 2.61 5.71
C LYS A 70 -9.32 2.06 7.13
N ALA A 71 -8.74 2.80 8.05
CA ALA A 71 -8.88 2.54 9.48
C ALA A 71 -10.09 3.30 10.06
N ALA A 72 -10.54 2.88 11.23
CA ALA A 72 -11.68 3.49 11.92
C ALA A 72 -11.43 4.96 12.31
N ASP A 73 -10.17 5.32 12.57
CA ASP A 73 -9.74 6.68 12.94
C ASP A 73 -9.49 7.60 11.73
N ARG A 74 -10.04 7.23 10.56
CA ARG A 74 -9.94 7.95 9.29
C ARG A 74 -8.56 7.92 8.63
N ARG A 75 -7.57 7.19 9.16
CA ARG A 75 -6.34 6.91 8.41
C ARG A 75 -6.68 6.14 7.14
N ARG A 76 -6.04 6.51 6.03
CA ARG A 76 -6.24 5.88 4.73
C ARG A 76 -4.89 5.64 4.05
N ILE A 77 -4.67 4.41 3.61
CA ILE A 77 -3.52 4.03 2.79
C ILE A 77 -4.07 3.55 1.44
N ALA A 78 -3.57 4.11 0.34
CA ALA A 78 -3.97 3.74 -1.01
C ALA A 78 -2.72 3.55 -1.85
N PHE A 79 -2.55 2.39 -2.48
CA PHE A 79 -1.33 2.07 -3.19
C PHE A 79 -1.59 1.04 -4.29
N ASN A 80 -0.65 0.97 -5.24
CA ASN A 80 -0.64 -0.09 -6.23
C ASN A 80 -0.01 -1.34 -5.61
N SER A 81 -0.78 -2.42 -5.55
CA SER A 81 -0.36 -3.65 -4.87
C SER A 81 0.78 -4.38 -5.56
N ARG A 82 0.91 -4.28 -6.88
CA ARG A 82 1.94 -5.00 -7.67
C ARG A 82 3.31 -4.34 -7.61
N PHE A 83 3.37 -3.01 -7.54
CA PHE A 83 4.66 -2.29 -7.55
C PHE A 83 5.25 -2.06 -6.16
N LEU A 84 4.43 -2.13 -5.11
CA LEU A 84 4.82 -1.72 -3.76
C LEU A 84 4.70 -2.87 -2.75
N ARG A 85 4.98 -4.11 -3.20
CA ARG A 85 5.04 -5.33 -2.35
C ARG A 85 3.78 -5.52 -1.50
N GLY A 86 2.61 -5.31 -2.12
CA GLY A 86 1.32 -5.41 -1.48
C GLY A 86 0.80 -6.83 -1.29
N GLU A 87 1.55 -7.85 -1.75
CA GLU A 87 1.05 -9.23 -1.74
C GLU A 87 0.75 -9.73 -0.34
N ARG A 88 1.61 -9.42 0.65
CA ARG A 88 1.39 -9.82 2.04
C ARG A 88 0.15 -9.19 2.66
N VAL A 89 -0.15 -7.93 2.32
CA VAL A 89 -1.39 -7.27 2.77
C VAL A 89 -2.61 -7.94 2.15
N ILE A 90 -2.51 -8.29 0.87
CA ILE A 90 -3.57 -8.99 0.15
C ILE A 90 -3.82 -10.37 0.77
N ALA A 91 -2.76 -11.12 1.09
CA ALA A 91 -2.85 -12.39 1.81
C ALA A 91 -3.47 -12.22 3.20
N ALA A 92 -3.04 -11.21 3.98
CA ALA A 92 -3.61 -10.94 5.30
C ALA A 92 -5.11 -10.58 5.24
N LEU A 93 -5.54 -9.83 4.21
CA LEU A 93 -6.95 -9.53 3.97
C LEU A 93 -7.75 -10.77 3.57
N ALA A 94 -7.21 -11.61 2.70
CA ALA A 94 -7.84 -12.88 2.31
C ALA A 94 -7.97 -13.82 3.52
N PHE A 95 -6.90 -14.00 4.30
CA PHE A 95 -6.91 -14.76 5.55
C PHE A 95 -7.99 -14.24 6.50
N ARG A 96 -8.10 -12.92 6.65
CA ARG A 96 -9.13 -12.31 7.49
C ARG A 96 -10.54 -12.63 7.01
N GLN A 97 -10.79 -12.57 5.71
CA GLN A 97 -12.10 -12.91 5.13
C GLN A 97 -12.46 -14.38 5.33
N ILE A 98 -11.47 -15.27 5.18
CA ILE A 98 -11.67 -16.72 5.28
C ILE A 98 -11.85 -17.16 6.74
N ASN A 99 -10.99 -16.68 7.64
CA ASN A 99 -10.91 -17.16 9.03
C ASN A 99 -11.63 -16.27 10.05
N GLY A 100 -12.12 -15.09 9.64
CA GLY A 100 -12.82 -14.15 10.52
C GLY A 100 -11.95 -13.46 11.58
N ARG A 101 -10.66 -13.78 11.64
CA ARG A 101 -9.65 -13.19 12.53
C ARG A 101 -8.43 -12.70 11.76
N TRP A 102 -7.67 -11.77 12.34
CA TRP A 102 -6.39 -11.37 11.79
C TRP A 102 -5.33 -12.45 12.05
N PRO A 103 -4.33 -12.61 11.17
CA PRO A 103 -3.25 -13.54 11.41
C PRO A 103 -2.42 -13.11 12.62
N SER A 104 -1.97 -14.08 13.41
CA SER A 104 -1.18 -13.82 14.61
C SER A 104 0.27 -13.50 14.24
N PRO A 105 0.85 -12.38 14.71
CA PRO A 105 2.25 -12.06 14.44
C PRO A 105 3.24 -13.02 15.13
N TYR A 106 2.79 -13.73 16.16
CA TYR A 106 3.62 -14.63 16.97
C TYR A 106 3.55 -16.09 16.50
N ASN A 107 2.60 -16.42 15.61
CA ASN A 107 2.48 -17.77 15.07
C ASN A 107 3.32 -17.92 13.79
N GLN A 108 4.49 -18.54 13.90
CA GLN A 108 5.41 -18.70 12.78
C GLN A 108 4.82 -19.49 11.61
N GLU A 109 3.93 -20.45 11.88
CA GLU A 109 3.31 -21.25 10.84
C GLU A 109 2.30 -20.43 10.02
N GLU A 110 1.48 -19.62 10.69
CA GLU A 110 0.60 -18.65 10.02
C GLU A 110 1.39 -17.64 9.18
N GLN A 111 2.53 -17.17 9.69
CA GLN A 111 3.38 -16.23 8.95
C GLN A 111 4.02 -16.87 7.71
N ARG A 112 4.39 -18.15 7.76
CA ARG A 112 4.88 -18.90 6.59
C ARG A 112 3.79 -19.09 5.54
N VAL A 113 2.57 -19.46 5.96
CA VAL A 113 1.44 -19.62 5.04
C VAL A 113 1.10 -18.29 4.36
N LEU A 114 1.12 -17.17 5.09
CA LEU A 114 0.90 -15.84 4.50
C LEU A 114 1.97 -15.45 3.48
N GLU A 115 3.22 -15.82 3.74
CA GLU A 115 4.32 -15.56 2.81
C GLU A 115 4.19 -16.40 1.54
N GLU A 116 3.80 -17.66 1.67
CA GLU A 116 3.54 -18.57 0.55
C GLU A 116 2.30 -18.13 -0.26
N GLU A 117 1.19 -17.80 0.42
CA GLU A 117 -0.01 -17.25 -0.21
C GLU A 117 0.19 -15.87 -0.83
N SER A 118 1.12 -15.06 -0.31
CA SER A 118 1.50 -13.81 -0.94
C SER A 118 2.27 -14.06 -2.25
N SER A 119 3.02 -15.15 -2.31
CA SER A 119 3.79 -15.55 -3.49
C SER A 119 2.89 -16.20 -4.56
N MET A 120 1.85 -16.90 -4.14
CA MET A 120 0.83 -17.49 -5.01
C MET A 120 -0.27 -16.47 -5.30
N ARG A 121 -0.55 -16.14 -6.57
CA ARG A 121 -1.59 -15.15 -6.97
C ARG A 121 -3.03 -15.46 -6.48
N ALA A 122 -3.25 -16.51 -5.71
CA ALA A 122 -4.53 -16.93 -5.13
C ALA A 122 -5.19 -15.82 -4.29
N ALA A 123 -4.46 -15.16 -3.39
CA ALA A 123 -5.03 -14.10 -2.56
C ALA A 123 -5.49 -12.88 -3.39
N GLN A 124 -4.75 -12.55 -4.46
CA GLN A 124 -5.15 -11.51 -5.42
C GLN A 124 -6.43 -11.90 -6.17
N GLN A 125 -6.55 -13.15 -6.61
CA GLN A 125 -7.76 -13.66 -7.26
C GLN A 125 -8.95 -13.68 -6.31
N TYR A 126 -8.73 -14.03 -5.04
CA TYR A 126 -9.76 -14.00 -4.01
C TYR A 126 -10.31 -12.58 -3.80
N LEU A 127 -9.42 -11.60 -3.60
CA LEU A 127 -9.83 -10.19 -3.46
C LEU A 127 -10.42 -9.61 -4.76
N ALA A 128 -10.02 -10.11 -5.93
CA ALA A 128 -10.68 -9.71 -7.18
C ALA A 128 -12.15 -10.14 -7.23
N LYS A 129 -12.48 -11.31 -6.64
CA LYS A 129 -13.87 -11.80 -6.48
C LYS A 129 -14.60 -11.10 -5.33
N THR A 130 -13.88 -10.67 -4.30
CA THR A 130 -14.39 -9.91 -3.14
C THR A 130 -13.73 -8.53 -3.03
N PRO A 131 -14.02 -7.62 -3.99
CA PRO A 131 -13.26 -6.38 -4.14
C PRO A 131 -13.49 -5.36 -3.03
N ARG A 132 -14.48 -5.55 -2.16
CA ARG A 132 -14.78 -4.61 -1.07
C ARG A 132 -15.24 -5.34 0.16
N ALA A 133 -14.78 -4.90 1.34
CA ALA A 133 -15.32 -5.33 2.62
C ALA A 133 -15.30 -4.18 3.65
N ARG A 134 -16.18 -4.28 4.65
CA ARG A 134 -16.35 -3.31 5.75
C ARG A 134 -16.53 -4.04 7.08
N GLY A 135 -16.25 -3.37 8.19
CA GLY A 135 -16.43 -3.91 9.54
C GLY A 135 -15.39 -4.98 9.91
N LEU A 136 -14.16 -4.86 9.41
CA LEU A 136 -13.08 -5.85 9.63
C LEU A 136 -12.37 -5.71 10.98
N ARG A 137 -12.74 -4.70 11.74
CA ARG A 137 -12.23 -4.43 13.08
C ARG A 137 -12.86 -5.41 14.08
N ARG A 138 -12.31 -6.62 14.22
CA ARG A 138 -12.52 -7.52 15.38
C ARG A 138 -11.29 -8.33 15.66
#